data_AF-A0A6G1BYQ4-F1
#
_entry.id   AF-A0A6G1BYQ4-F1
#
_cell.length_a   1.000
_cell.length_b   1.000
_cell.length_c   1.000
_cell.angle_alpha   90.00
_cell.angle_beta   90.00
_cell.angle_gamma   90.00
#
_symmetry.space_group_name_H-M   'P 1'
#
loop_
_entity.id
_entity.type
_entity.pdbx_description
1 polymer ?
#
loop_
_entity_poly.entity_id
_entity_poly.type
_entity_poly.pdbx_seq_one_letter_code
_entity_poly.pdbx_strand_id
1 'polypeptide(L)'
;MAQIPNLDNAPLNLAALREQSQKDLLNILKSIRGKKCVVIDPKLAGTLSLILQTSLLKEYGAELHLLSAEPLQTECPKVLYLVRSQLNFMKLIASQIKSDEPKGLQREFFLYFVPRCTVACEKILEEEKVHQKLTVGEYPLYLVPLDEDVISFELDHSLQECLIEGDTSSVWHVAKAIHKLEFAFGVIPNVRAKGVASTKAAELLNSMQQEDPVNMDDMGIPEINTVILLDREVDLVTPMCSQLTYEGLLDEMLQINNGSVEVDASIMGAQQDGKKVKVPLNSSDKLYKEIRDLNFEVVVQVLRQKATSIQQDYAEVKSTNTQSVSELKDFVKRLHSLPEIARHVHLAQHLQSFTGKPSFHARLDIEQTILEVQNFEICFEYIEEMIHKQEPVENVLRLLVLLSLTNAGLPKKNFDYLRREILHSYGFEHMPLLYNLEKAGLFKRQESRSNWIGITRALQLIVDVNDTTNPSDISYIFSGYAPLSIRLVQHAVRSGWRSIEELLKLLPGPHLDLKRGSLAINSSLEVHQGLGLQQSIDRVGHRSLVLVVFIGGVTFAEIAALRFLSAQLKLYVEIQV
;
A
#
# COMPACT_ATOMS: atom_id res chain seq x y z
N MET A 1 -20.46 5.51 0.47
CA MET A 1 -19.36 6.29 1.07
C MET A 1 -18.36 5.29 1.63
N ALA A 2 -17.05 5.54 1.50
CA ALA A 2 -16.06 4.70 2.14
C ALA A 2 -16.30 4.73 3.66
N GLN A 3 -16.24 3.58 4.32
CA GLN A 3 -16.37 3.50 5.77
C GLN A 3 -15.00 3.81 6.36
N ILE A 4 -14.93 4.83 7.23
CA ILE A 4 -13.72 5.13 7.99
C ILE A 4 -13.38 3.90 8.85
N PRO A 5 -12.15 3.35 8.76
CA PRO A 5 -11.78 2.15 9.51
C PRO A 5 -11.83 2.39 11.02
N ASN A 6 -12.35 1.43 11.78
CA ASN A 6 -12.14 1.41 13.23
C ASN A 6 -10.66 1.11 13.52
N LEU A 7 -10.05 1.84 14.45
CA LEU A 7 -8.65 1.73 14.85
C LEU A 7 -8.48 1.32 16.33
N ASP A 8 -9.56 0.92 17.02
CA ASP A 8 -9.54 0.65 18.47
C ASP A 8 -8.58 -0.50 18.86
N ASN A 9 -8.28 -1.43 17.95
CA ASN A 9 -7.35 -2.53 18.20
C ASN A 9 -5.96 -2.32 17.59
N ALA A 10 -5.67 -1.11 17.11
CA ALA A 10 -4.35 -0.77 16.58
C ALA A 10 -3.27 -0.87 17.67
N PRO A 11 -2.07 -1.36 17.34
CA PRO A 11 -0.98 -1.46 18.32
C PRO A 11 -0.40 -0.08 18.70
N LEU A 12 -0.57 0.92 17.83
CA LEU A 12 -0.36 2.32 18.12
C LEU A 12 -1.69 3.05 18.17
N ASN A 13 -1.74 4.20 18.86
CA ASN A 13 -2.91 5.07 18.85
C ASN A 13 -3.06 5.82 17.51
N LEU A 14 -3.40 5.09 16.46
CA LEU A 14 -3.61 5.61 15.11
C LEU A 14 -4.85 6.50 15.02
N ALA A 15 -5.80 6.34 15.94
CA ALA A 15 -6.94 7.24 16.08
C ALA A 15 -6.47 8.68 16.36
N ALA A 16 -5.50 8.87 17.27
CA ALA A 16 -4.94 10.19 17.57
C ALA A 16 -4.25 10.84 16.35
N LEU A 17 -3.54 10.06 15.52
CA LEU A 17 -2.94 10.57 14.28
C LEU A 17 -4.01 11.06 13.29
N ARG A 18 -5.10 10.29 13.14
CA ARG A 18 -6.23 10.66 12.29
C ARG A 18 -6.93 11.91 12.82
N GLU A 19 -7.19 11.97 14.12
CA GLU A 19 -7.81 13.12 14.79
C GLU A 19 -6.97 14.39 14.65
N GLN A 20 -5.64 14.29 14.76
CA GLN A 20 -4.74 15.42 14.55
C GLN A 20 -4.81 15.93 13.11
N SER A 21 -4.77 15.02 12.12
CA SER A 21 -4.93 15.37 10.71
C SER A 21 -6.30 16.02 10.44
N GLN A 22 -7.36 15.47 11.03
CA GLN A 22 -8.71 16.04 10.97
C GLN A 22 -8.74 17.45 11.55
N LYS A 23 -8.14 17.66 12.72
CA LYS A 23 -8.07 18.95 13.41
C LYS A 23 -7.33 19.98 12.56
N ASP A 24 -6.22 19.61 11.93
CA ASP A 24 -5.44 20.50 11.06
C ASP A 24 -6.27 20.96 9.85
N LEU A 25 -6.96 20.04 9.16
CA LEU A 25 -7.86 20.39 8.06
C LEU A 25 -9.01 21.28 8.52
N LEU A 26 -9.62 20.97 9.66
CA LEU A 26 -10.71 21.77 10.23
C LEU A 26 -10.23 23.17 10.63
N ASN A 27 -9.00 23.33 11.11
CA ASN A 27 -8.42 24.63 11.43
C ASN A 27 -8.24 25.48 10.16
N ILE A 28 -7.81 24.87 9.06
CA ILE A 28 -7.73 25.52 7.74
C ILE A 28 -9.13 25.98 7.30
N LEU A 29 -10.13 25.11 7.39
CA LEU A 29 -11.50 25.47 7.00
C LEU A 29 -12.11 26.55 7.90
N LYS A 30 -11.76 26.60 9.18
CA LYS A 30 -12.21 27.61 10.16
C LYS A 30 -11.55 28.96 9.95
N SER A 31 -10.28 29.00 9.52
CA SER A 31 -9.57 30.25 9.25
C SER A 31 -10.21 31.02 8.09
N ILE A 32 -10.78 30.29 7.12
CA ILE A 32 -11.54 30.84 6.00
C ILE A 32 -13.01 31.04 6.40
N ARG A 33 -13.37 32.23 6.89
CA ARG A 33 -14.76 32.53 7.32
C ARG A 33 -15.72 32.67 6.13
N GLY A 34 -16.96 32.19 6.30
CA GLY A 34 -18.04 32.31 5.30
C GLY A 34 -18.22 31.08 4.40
N LYS A 35 -19.14 31.17 3.43
CA LYS A 35 -19.34 30.14 2.40
C LYS A 35 -18.08 30.06 1.51
N LYS A 36 -17.65 28.85 1.19
CA LYS A 36 -16.45 28.60 0.39
C LYS A 36 -16.64 27.41 -0.54
N CYS A 37 -16.04 27.47 -1.70
CA CYS A 37 -15.86 26.34 -2.59
C CYS A 37 -14.50 25.69 -2.28
N VAL A 38 -14.48 24.40 -1.99
CA VAL A 38 -13.27 23.62 -1.77
C VAL A 38 -13.04 22.77 -3.02
N VAL A 39 -11.99 23.10 -3.75
CA VAL A 39 -11.55 22.40 -4.96
C VAL A 39 -10.44 21.43 -4.58
N ILE A 40 -10.70 20.14 -4.73
CA ILE A 40 -9.82 19.07 -4.25
C ILE A 40 -9.18 18.36 -5.44
N ASP A 41 -7.88 18.10 -5.37
CA ASP A 41 -7.22 17.13 -6.26
C ASP A 41 -7.98 15.79 -6.27
N PRO A 42 -8.41 15.27 -7.44
CA PRO A 42 -9.14 14.02 -7.55
C PRO A 42 -8.52 12.84 -6.77
N LYS A 43 -7.19 12.74 -6.74
CA LYS A 43 -6.50 11.66 -6.03
C LYS A 43 -6.51 11.84 -4.51
N LEU A 44 -6.52 13.08 -4.01
CA LEU A 44 -6.64 13.34 -2.58
C LEU A 44 -8.05 13.10 -2.05
N ALA A 45 -9.09 13.17 -2.90
CA ALA A 45 -10.47 13.05 -2.46
C ALA A 45 -10.75 11.71 -1.74
N GLY A 46 -10.19 10.62 -2.25
CA GLY A 46 -10.28 9.29 -1.64
C GLY A 46 -9.57 9.24 -0.28
N THR A 47 -8.32 9.70 -0.23
CA THR A 47 -7.51 9.78 0.99
C THR A 47 -8.16 10.62 2.08
N LEU A 48 -8.72 11.79 1.73
CA LEU A 48 -9.43 12.67 2.67
C LEU A 48 -10.69 12.02 3.24
N SER A 49 -11.36 11.15 2.47
CA SER A 49 -12.54 10.44 2.95
C SER A 49 -12.24 9.44 4.08
N LEU A 50 -10.97 9.03 4.24
CA LEU A 50 -10.49 8.21 5.35
C LEU A 50 -10.15 9.02 6.61
N ILE A 51 -9.99 10.34 6.46
CA ILE A 51 -9.70 11.26 7.57
C ILE A 51 -10.99 11.89 8.10
N LEU A 52 -11.90 12.28 7.22
CA LEU A 52 -13.07 13.08 7.58
C LEU A 52 -14.28 12.76 6.71
N GLN A 53 -15.46 12.71 7.32
CA GLN A 53 -16.72 12.50 6.61
C GLN A 53 -17.15 13.74 5.82
N THR A 54 -17.60 13.55 4.58
CA THR A 54 -18.04 14.65 3.69
C THR A 54 -19.16 15.52 4.28
N SER A 55 -20.01 14.95 5.15
CA SER A 55 -21.04 15.68 5.89
C SER A 55 -20.44 16.80 6.75
N LEU A 56 -19.32 16.52 7.42
CA LEU A 56 -18.66 17.48 8.28
C LEU A 56 -18.10 18.67 7.47
N LEU A 57 -17.60 18.46 6.25
CA LEU A 57 -17.18 19.58 5.38
C LEU A 57 -18.33 20.54 5.08
N LYS A 58 -19.53 19.99 4.81
CA LYS A 58 -20.73 20.79 4.51
C LYS A 58 -21.16 21.66 5.71
N GLU A 59 -20.97 21.17 6.94
CA GLU A 59 -21.23 21.94 8.17
C GLU A 59 -20.34 23.20 8.27
N TYR A 60 -19.13 23.18 7.69
CA TYR A 60 -18.24 24.35 7.60
C TYR A 60 -18.51 25.24 6.38
N GLY A 61 -19.67 25.09 5.73
CA GLY A 61 -20.09 25.88 4.58
C GLY A 61 -19.28 25.61 3.31
N ALA A 62 -18.71 24.41 3.19
CA ALA A 62 -17.93 23.99 2.04
C ALA A 62 -18.82 23.37 0.95
N GLU A 63 -18.83 24.00 -0.22
CA GLU A 63 -19.23 23.39 -1.49
C GLU A 63 -18.03 22.62 -2.04
N LEU A 64 -18.18 21.36 -2.46
CA LEU A 64 -17.05 20.51 -2.87
C LEU A 64 -17.00 20.35 -4.39
N HIS A 65 -15.83 20.60 -4.97
CA HIS A 65 -15.53 20.40 -6.38
C HIS A 65 -14.24 19.61 -6.53
N LEU A 66 -14.11 18.87 -7.63
CA LEU A 66 -12.84 18.26 -8.01
C LEU A 66 -12.07 19.22 -8.93
N LEU A 67 -10.75 19.28 -8.78
CA LEU A 67 -9.90 20.03 -9.68
C LEU A 67 -10.02 19.44 -11.10
N SER A 68 -10.29 20.30 -12.07
CA SER A 68 -10.40 19.94 -13.47
C SER A 68 -9.90 21.09 -14.36
N ALA A 69 -9.80 20.85 -15.66
CA ALA A 69 -9.46 21.88 -16.63
C ALA A 69 -10.59 22.90 -16.86
N GLU A 70 -11.82 22.56 -16.46
CA GLU A 70 -12.98 23.41 -16.67
C GLU A 70 -12.97 24.63 -15.74
N PRO A 71 -13.52 25.77 -16.18
CA PRO A 71 -13.71 26.94 -15.32
C PRO A 71 -14.59 26.61 -14.11
N LEU A 72 -14.24 27.15 -12.94
CA LEU A 72 -14.97 26.87 -11.72
C LEU A 72 -16.37 27.50 -11.73
N GLN A 73 -17.40 26.66 -11.64
CA GLN A 73 -18.81 27.05 -11.55
C GLN A 73 -19.26 27.05 -10.09
N THR A 74 -19.17 28.20 -9.42
CA THR A 74 -19.62 28.38 -8.05
C THR A 74 -20.00 29.84 -7.79
N GLU A 75 -20.97 30.06 -6.89
CA GLU A 75 -21.32 31.38 -6.38
C GLU A 75 -20.56 31.72 -5.08
N CYS A 76 -19.73 30.80 -4.59
CA CYS A 76 -18.97 31.03 -3.37
C CYS A 76 -17.98 32.19 -3.55
N PRO A 77 -17.93 33.15 -2.60
CA PRO A 77 -16.99 34.28 -2.66
C PRO A 77 -15.54 33.87 -2.35
N LYS A 78 -15.33 32.65 -1.86
CA LYS A 78 -14.02 32.12 -1.47
C LYS A 78 -13.79 30.77 -2.11
N VAL A 79 -12.57 30.56 -2.60
CA VAL A 79 -12.15 29.30 -3.22
C VAL A 79 -10.92 28.79 -2.50
N LEU A 80 -10.99 27.58 -1.96
CA LEU A 80 -9.88 26.86 -1.34
C LEU A 80 -9.46 25.72 -2.26
N TYR A 81 -8.26 25.81 -2.81
CA TYR A 81 -7.61 24.71 -3.51
C TYR A 81 -6.85 23.84 -2.51
N LEU A 82 -7.11 22.54 -2.52
CA LEU A 82 -6.39 21.54 -1.73
C LEU A 82 -5.77 20.52 -2.69
N VAL A 83 -4.47 20.66 -2.95
CA VAL A 83 -3.79 19.95 -4.05
C VAL A 83 -2.42 19.44 -3.66
N ARG A 84 -1.95 18.37 -4.32
CA ARG A 84 -0.54 17.97 -4.25
C ARG A 84 0.36 18.96 -4.96
N SER A 85 1.65 18.94 -4.64
CA SER A 85 2.66 19.80 -5.27
C SER A 85 3.03 19.35 -6.68
N GLN A 86 2.09 19.48 -7.62
CA GLN A 86 2.31 19.17 -9.02
C GLN A 86 2.29 20.43 -9.90
N LEU A 87 3.24 20.52 -10.83
CA LEU A 87 3.45 21.70 -11.67
C LEU A 87 2.27 21.97 -12.61
N ASN A 88 1.64 20.91 -13.13
CA ASN A 88 0.43 21.00 -13.95
C ASN A 88 -0.74 21.64 -13.19
N PHE A 89 -0.92 21.34 -11.90
CA PHE A 89 -1.99 21.91 -11.08
C PHE A 89 -1.84 23.42 -10.92
N MET A 90 -0.61 23.93 -10.81
CA MET A 90 -0.39 25.38 -10.71
C MET A 90 -0.89 26.11 -11.96
N LYS A 91 -0.68 25.53 -13.15
CA LYS A 91 -1.19 26.07 -14.42
C LYS A 91 -2.71 26.00 -14.50
N LEU A 92 -3.32 24.90 -14.04
CA LEU A 92 -4.78 24.76 -13.99
C LEU A 92 -5.42 25.78 -13.05
N ILE A 93 -4.89 25.93 -11.84
CA ILE A 93 -5.36 26.90 -10.85
C ILE A 93 -5.22 28.32 -11.39
N ALA A 94 -4.08 28.65 -12.01
CA ALA A 94 -3.88 29.94 -12.64
C ALA A 94 -4.92 30.23 -13.74
N SER A 95 -5.21 29.24 -14.59
CA SER A 95 -6.25 29.34 -15.63
C SER A 95 -7.63 29.62 -15.03
N GLN A 96 -8.01 28.89 -13.98
CA GLN A 96 -9.30 29.09 -13.30
C GLN A 96 -9.42 30.48 -12.68
N ILE A 97 -8.38 30.96 -11.98
CA ILE A 97 -8.34 32.31 -11.39
C ILE A 97 -8.47 33.39 -12.48
N LYS A 98 -7.76 33.23 -13.60
CA LYS A 98 -7.83 34.18 -14.72
C LYS A 98 -9.19 34.17 -15.41
N SER A 99 -9.92 33.06 -15.37
CA SER A 99 -11.27 32.94 -15.96
C SER A 99 -12.34 33.78 -15.25
N ASP A 100 -12.07 34.25 -14.03
CA ASP A 100 -12.96 35.11 -13.25
C ASP A 100 -12.85 36.59 -13.64
N GLU A 101 -11.69 37.03 -14.13
CA GLU A 101 -11.43 38.43 -14.53
C GLU A 101 -12.42 38.95 -15.59
N PRO A 102 -12.64 38.28 -16.75
CA PRO A 102 -13.58 38.77 -17.76
C PRO A 102 -15.04 38.73 -17.28
N LYS A 103 -15.34 37.96 -16.22
CA LYS A 103 -16.68 37.86 -15.63
C LYS A 103 -16.91 38.91 -14.53
N GLY A 104 -15.89 39.68 -14.16
CA GLY A 104 -15.96 40.66 -13.08
C GLY A 104 -16.12 40.04 -11.69
N LEU A 105 -15.82 38.75 -11.53
CA LEU A 105 -15.95 38.05 -10.26
C LEU A 105 -14.78 38.41 -9.34
N GLN A 106 -15.11 38.88 -8.14
CA GLN A 106 -14.13 39.21 -7.09
C GLN A 106 -14.20 38.13 -6.03
N ARG A 107 -13.28 37.15 -6.09
CA ARG A 107 -13.18 36.04 -5.13
C ARG A 107 -11.88 36.12 -4.33
N GLU A 108 -11.91 35.64 -3.09
CA GLU A 108 -10.70 35.36 -2.31
C GLU A 108 -10.20 33.94 -2.62
N PHE A 109 -8.93 33.79 -2.97
CA PHE A 109 -8.35 32.49 -3.30
C PHE A 109 -7.34 32.03 -2.24
N PHE A 110 -7.46 30.76 -1.86
CA PHE A 110 -6.59 30.08 -0.91
C PHE A 110 -6.03 28.82 -1.58
N LEU A 111 -4.74 28.55 -1.40
CA LEU A 111 -4.09 27.36 -1.92
C LEU A 111 -3.34 26.65 -0.80
N TYR A 112 -3.79 25.46 -0.46
CA TYR A 112 -3.15 24.60 0.52
C TYR A 112 -2.53 23.39 -0.17
N PHE A 113 -1.21 23.29 -0.05
CA PHE A 113 -0.45 22.16 -0.58
C PHE A 113 -0.50 20.97 0.37
N VAL A 114 -0.64 19.77 -0.20
CA VAL A 114 -0.63 18.50 0.54
C VAL A 114 0.55 17.64 0.08
N PRO A 115 1.51 17.25 0.96
CA PRO A 115 1.63 17.71 2.35
C PRO A 115 2.33 19.07 2.49
N ARG A 116 3.09 19.51 1.48
CA ARG A 116 3.95 20.71 1.55
C ARG A 116 4.08 21.41 0.20
N CYS A 117 4.43 22.68 0.24
CA CYS A 117 4.73 23.49 -0.92
C CYS A 117 6.14 23.20 -1.48
N THR A 118 6.32 23.39 -2.78
CA THR A 118 7.64 23.34 -3.44
C THR A 118 7.95 24.67 -4.10
N VAL A 119 9.23 25.04 -4.11
CA VAL A 119 9.72 26.28 -4.75
C VAL A 119 9.34 26.32 -6.23
N ALA A 120 9.34 25.17 -6.92
CA ALA A 120 8.94 25.09 -8.31
C ALA A 120 7.45 25.43 -8.53
N CYS A 121 6.56 25.00 -7.62
CA CYS A 121 5.15 25.37 -7.69
C CYS A 121 4.95 26.88 -7.47
N GLU A 122 5.62 27.47 -6.49
CA GLU A 122 5.56 28.93 -6.24
C GLU A 122 6.02 29.72 -7.47
N LYS A 123 7.12 29.29 -8.09
CA LYS A 123 7.67 29.94 -9.28
C LYS A 123 6.67 29.97 -10.44
N ILE A 124 5.95 28.87 -10.68
CA ILE A 124 4.90 28.84 -11.72
C ILE A 124 3.78 29.82 -11.39
N LEU A 125 3.34 29.92 -10.13
CA LEU A 125 2.28 30.86 -9.74
C LEU A 125 2.72 32.33 -9.91
N GLU A 126 4.00 32.63 -9.68
CA GLU A 126 4.58 33.95 -9.94
C GLU A 126 4.63 34.27 -11.44
N GLU A 127 5.11 33.33 -12.26
CA GLU A 127 5.19 33.46 -13.72
C GLU A 127 3.80 33.62 -14.35
N GLU A 128 2.82 32.91 -13.82
CA GLU A 128 1.42 33.03 -14.20
C GLU A 128 0.76 34.30 -13.65
N LYS A 129 1.45 35.09 -12.82
CA LYS A 129 0.99 36.36 -12.21
C LYS A 129 -0.26 36.21 -11.33
N VAL A 130 -0.43 35.04 -10.71
CA VAL A 130 -1.56 34.76 -9.80
C VAL A 130 -1.12 34.61 -8.34
N HIS A 131 0.18 34.48 -8.07
CA HIS A 131 0.72 34.28 -6.71
C HIS A 131 0.20 35.30 -5.69
N GLN A 132 0.19 36.60 -6.03
CA GLN A 132 -0.27 37.66 -5.13
C GLN A 132 -1.79 37.65 -4.87
N LYS A 133 -2.57 36.90 -5.65
CA LYS A 133 -4.02 36.72 -5.46
C LYS A 133 -4.34 35.55 -4.52
N LEU A 134 -3.34 34.76 -4.16
CA LEU A 134 -3.48 33.55 -3.38
C LEU A 134 -2.96 33.76 -1.96
N THR A 135 -3.72 33.27 -0.98
CA THR A 135 -3.18 32.94 0.34
C THR A 135 -2.68 31.50 0.30
N VAL A 136 -1.36 31.33 0.35
CA VAL A 136 -0.72 30.01 0.29
C VAL A 136 -0.49 29.45 1.69
N GLY A 137 -0.77 28.16 1.87
CA GLY A 137 -0.52 27.42 3.09
C GLY A 137 -0.20 25.95 2.80
N GLU A 138 0.03 25.19 3.88
CA GLU A 138 0.32 23.75 3.81
C GLU A 138 -0.66 22.98 4.70
N TYR A 139 -1.06 21.79 4.26
CA TYR A 139 -1.78 20.82 5.06
C TYR A 139 -0.91 19.56 5.17
N PRO A 140 -0.19 19.38 6.29
CA PRO A 140 0.87 18.38 6.41
C PRO A 140 0.34 16.96 6.69
N LEU A 141 -0.52 16.46 5.79
CA LEU A 141 -1.06 15.11 5.77
C LEU A 141 -0.04 14.15 5.14
N TYR A 142 0.76 13.51 5.98
CA TYR A 142 1.74 12.51 5.57
C TYR A 142 1.23 11.08 5.79
N LEU A 143 0.46 10.85 6.85
CA LEU A 143 0.10 9.51 7.33
C LEU A 143 -1.41 9.36 7.28
N VAL A 144 -1.92 8.36 6.55
CA VAL A 144 -3.33 7.99 6.54
C VAL A 144 -3.50 6.56 7.04
N PRO A 145 -4.10 6.35 8.22
CA PRO A 145 -4.41 5.01 8.71
C PRO A 145 -5.50 4.37 7.84
N LEU A 146 -5.10 3.38 7.05
CA LEU A 146 -5.98 2.60 6.16
C LEU A 146 -6.66 1.45 6.94
N ASP A 147 -6.00 0.94 7.97
CA ASP A 147 -6.50 -0.12 8.86
C ASP A 147 -5.80 -0.01 10.23
N GLU A 148 -6.07 -0.94 11.15
CA GLU A 148 -5.48 -1.03 12.49
C GLU A 148 -3.95 -1.20 12.46
N ASP A 149 -3.40 -1.75 11.38
CA ASP A 149 -1.98 -2.11 11.23
C ASP A 149 -1.33 -1.59 9.93
N VAL A 150 -2.04 -0.74 9.18
CA VAL A 150 -1.59 -0.21 7.89
C VAL A 150 -1.77 1.31 7.86
N ILE A 151 -0.66 2.01 7.62
CA ILE A 151 -0.64 3.43 7.29
C ILE A 151 -0.17 3.58 5.83
N SER A 152 -0.65 4.59 5.13
CA SER A 152 -0.19 4.90 3.77
C SER A 152 0.00 6.40 3.60
N PHE A 153 0.96 6.78 2.74
CA PHE A 153 1.05 8.13 2.20
C PHE A 153 0.18 8.35 0.97
N GLU A 154 -0.30 7.26 0.35
CA GLU A 154 -1.05 7.26 -0.92
C GLU A 154 -0.29 8.02 -2.03
N LEU A 155 1.01 7.72 -2.19
CA LEU A 155 1.89 8.30 -3.21
C LEU A 155 2.00 7.38 -4.44
N ASP A 156 0.95 7.37 -5.25
CA ASP A 156 0.77 6.50 -6.44
C ASP A 156 1.98 6.43 -7.39
N HIS A 157 2.72 7.54 -7.55
CA HIS A 157 3.79 7.66 -8.55
C HIS A 157 5.20 7.58 -7.96
N SER A 158 5.33 7.34 -6.65
CA SER A 158 6.62 7.39 -5.94
C SER A 158 7.69 6.48 -6.56
N LEU A 159 7.31 5.29 -7.02
CA LEU A 159 8.23 4.35 -7.67
C LEU A 159 8.71 4.85 -9.04
N GLN A 160 7.80 5.38 -9.86
CA GLN A 160 8.13 5.95 -11.17
C GLN A 160 9.03 7.19 -11.01
N GLU A 161 8.67 8.08 -10.09
CA GLU A 161 9.42 9.29 -9.76
C GLU A 161 10.87 8.93 -9.41
N CYS A 162 11.08 7.94 -8.54
CA CYS A 162 12.41 7.51 -8.13
C CYS A 162 13.19 6.80 -9.25
N LEU A 163 12.60 5.81 -9.92
CA LEU A 163 13.32 4.93 -10.86
C LEU A 163 13.51 5.56 -12.25
N ILE A 164 12.55 6.38 -12.69
CA ILE A 164 12.52 6.90 -14.07
C ILE A 164 12.83 8.39 -14.08
N GLU A 165 12.31 9.17 -13.15
CA GLU A 165 12.40 10.64 -13.22
C GLU A 165 13.58 11.19 -12.40
N GLY A 166 14.11 10.38 -11.47
CA GLY A 166 15.14 10.79 -10.52
C GLY A 166 14.62 11.76 -9.46
N ASP A 167 13.29 11.86 -9.31
CA ASP A 167 12.65 12.66 -8.26
C ASP A 167 12.60 11.83 -6.97
N THR A 168 13.19 12.37 -5.91
CA THR A 168 13.29 11.74 -4.59
C THR A 168 12.47 12.47 -3.53
N SER A 169 11.51 13.31 -3.95
CA SER A 169 10.62 14.06 -3.04
C SER A 169 9.86 13.14 -2.09
N SER A 170 9.39 12.00 -2.59
CA SER A 170 8.73 10.95 -1.79
C SER A 170 9.62 10.42 -0.65
N VAL A 171 10.93 10.27 -0.89
CA VAL A 171 11.90 9.81 0.12
C VAL A 171 11.99 10.79 1.30
N TRP A 172 11.94 12.08 1.02
CA TRP A 172 11.89 13.10 2.07
C TRP A 172 10.56 13.06 2.83
N HIS A 173 9.44 12.85 2.14
CA HIS A 173 8.12 12.68 2.80
C HIS A 173 8.12 11.47 3.74
N VAL A 174 8.73 10.35 3.32
CA VAL A 174 8.94 9.16 4.15
C VAL A 174 9.68 9.50 5.43
N ALA A 175 10.85 10.12 5.32
CA ALA A 175 11.64 10.54 6.48
C ALA A 175 10.85 11.49 7.40
N LYS A 176 10.13 12.47 6.83
CA LYS A 176 9.36 13.44 7.62
C LYS A 176 8.19 12.80 8.37
N ALA A 177 7.57 11.76 7.83
CA ALA A 177 6.50 11.08 8.54
C ALA A 177 7.02 10.21 9.67
N ILE A 178 8.15 9.52 9.46
CA ILE A 178 8.79 8.77 10.55
C ILE A 178 9.20 9.74 11.67
N HIS A 179 9.75 10.91 11.32
CA HIS A 179 10.03 11.99 12.27
C HIS A 179 8.76 12.45 13.03
N LYS A 180 7.61 12.55 12.36
CA LYS A 180 6.32 12.82 13.01
C LYS A 180 5.85 11.69 13.94
N LEU A 181 6.06 10.43 13.56
CA LEU A 181 5.78 9.29 14.44
C LEU A 181 6.67 9.35 15.69
N GLU A 182 7.93 9.76 15.55
CA GLU A 182 8.83 9.93 16.71
C GLU A 182 8.36 11.02 17.67
N PHE A 183 7.76 12.11 17.15
CA PHE A 183 7.10 13.13 17.96
C PHE A 183 5.79 12.67 18.62
N ALA A 184 5.18 11.58 18.17
CA ALA A 184 3.95 11.04 18.76
C ALA A 184 4.23 9.87 19.71
N PHE A 185 5.22 9.03 19.40
CA PHE A 185 5.43 7.71 20.00
C PHE A 185 6.86 7.48 20.52
N GLY A 186 7.69 8.52 20.52
CA GLY A 186 9.08 8.47 20.99
C GLY A 186 10.09 8.09 19.90
N VAL A 187 11.36 8.44 20.14
CA VAL A 187 12.46 8.24 19.19
C VAL A 187 12.74 6.74 18.97
N ILE A 188 12.59 6.28 17.73
CA ILE A 188 12.81 4.88 17.35
C ILE A 188 14.30 4.50 17.52
N PRO A 189 14.65 3.50 18.34
CA PRO A 189 16.04 3.23 18.68
C PRO A 189 16.78 2.40 17.62
N ASN A 190 16.11 1.56 16.83
CA ASN A 190 16.76 0.75 15.81
C ASN A 190 16.24 1.10 14.41
N VAL A 191 17.15 1.42 13.48
CA VAL A 191 16.83 1.74 12.09
C VAL A 191 17.58 0.77 11.18
N ARG A 192 16.86 -0.03 10.42
CA ARG A 192 17.42 -0.92 9.40
C ARG A 192 16.90 -0.47 8.05
N ALA A 193 17.77 -0.34 7.05
CA ALA A 193 17.37 0.10 5.72
C ALA A 193 18.04 -0.71 4.63
N LYS A 194 17.30 -1.12 3.60
CA LYS A 194 17.86 -1.80 2.41
C LYS A 194 17.28 -1.15 1.16
N GLY A 195 18.17 -0.62 0.33
CA GLY A 195 17.85 0.15 -0.87
C GLY A 195 18.40 1.58 -0.84
N VAL A 196 18.49 2.20 -2.01
CA VAL A 196 19.02 3.58 -2.18
C VAL A 196 18.11 4.60 -1.51
N ALA A 197 16.80 4.56 -1.77
CA ALA A 197 15.84 5.47 -1.16
C ALA A 197 15.69 5.22 0.34
N SER A 198 15.70 3.95 0.77
CA SER A 198 15.57 3.56 2.18
C SER A 198 16.75 4.03 3.02
N THR A 199 17.98 3.80 2.54
CA THR A 199 19.16 4.33 3.24
C THR A 199 19.17 5.85 3.23
N LYS A 200 18.71 6.49 2.13
CA LYS A 200 18.59 7.94 2.08
C LYS A 200 17.54 8.50 3.04
N ALA A 201 16.39 7.84 3.18
CA ALA A 201 15.35 8.20 4.14
C ALA A 201 15.87 8.10 5.57
N ALA A 202 16.67 7.08 5.90
CA ALA A 202 17.32 6.95 7.21
C ALA A 202 18.32 8.10 7.48
N GLU A 203 19.10 8.51 6.49
CA GLU A 203 20.00 9.68 6.60
C GLU A 203 19.23 10.99 6.82
N LEU A 204 18.17 11.20 6.04
CA LEU A 204 17.31 12.38 6.16
C LEU A 204 16.62 12.43 7.53
N LEU A 205 16.12 11.29 8.02
CA LEU A 205 15.54 11.17 9.34
C LEU A 205 16.53 11.58 10.44
N ASN A 206 17.79 11.14 10.35
CA ASN A 206 18.83 11.56 11.29
C ASN A 206 19.14 13.06 11.21
N SER A 207 19.12 13.63 10.01
CA SER A 207 19.33 15.07 9.79
C SER A 207 18.19 15.88 10.41
N MET A 208 16.94 15.45 10.21
CA MET A 208 15.75 16.06 10.82
C MET A 208 15.80 16.01 12.35
N GLN A 209 16.32 14.93 12.94
CA GLN A 209 16.51 14.84 14.39
C GLN A 209 17.61 15.78 14.93
N GLN A 210 18.59 16.17 14.10
CA GLN A 210 19.59 17.17 14.50
C GLN A 210 19.05 18.59 14.42
N GLU A 211 18.21 18.86 13.41
CA GLU A 211 17.61 20.19 13.18
C GLU A 211 16.43 20.48 14.11
N ASP A 212 15.59 19.48 14.34
CA ASP A 212 14.35 19.55 15.13
C ASP A 212 14.25 18.29 16.03
N PRO A 213 15.03 18.27 17.14
CA PRO A 213 15.12 17.10 18.00
C PRO A 213 13.81 16.86 18.74
N VAL A 214 13.39 15.60 18.80
CA VAL A 214 12.28 15.18 19.66
C VAL A 214 12.72 15.31 21.11
N ASN A 215 11.93 16.04 21.93
CA ASN A 215 12.26 16.25 23.33
C ASN A 215 12.15 14.92 24.12
N MET A 216 13.30 14.31 24.41
CA MET A 216 13.36 13.01 25.09
C MET A 216 12.93 13.08 26.56
N ASP A 217 12.99 14.25 27.20
CA ASP A 217 12.61 14.42 28.61
C ASP A 217 11.09 14.37 28.81
N ASP A 218 10.33 14.75 27.78
CA ASP A 218 8.85 14.69 27.78
C ASP A 218 8.32 13.35 27.25
N MET A 219 9.19 12.52 26.67
CA MET A 219 8.80 11.30 25.96
C MET A 219 9.19 10.06 26.75
N GLY A 220 8.20 9.18 26.98
CA GLY A 220 8.39 7.91 27.66
C GLY A 220 9.24 6.90 26.87
N ILE A 221 9.15 5.64 27.26
CA ILE A 221 9.77 4.52 26.50
C ILE A 221 9.19 4.55 25.07
N PRO A 222 10.03 4.52 24.01
CA PRO A 222 9.54 4.50 22.64
C PRO A 222 8.58 3.33 22.41
N GLU A 223 7.39 3.61 21.87
CA GLU A 223 6.41 2.55 21.58
C GLU A 223 6.85 1.71 20.37
N ILE A 224 7.54 2.32 19.41
CA ILE A 224 8.14 1.66 18.25
C ILE A 224 9.61 1.35 18.54
N ASN A 225 9.97 0.07 18.58
CA ASN A 225 11.32 -0.37 18.89
C ASN A 225 12.26 -0.36 17.67
N THR A 226 11.75 -0.73 16.50
CA THR A 226 12.56 -0.86 15.28
C THR A 226 11.78 -0.34 14.09
N VAL A 227 12.45 0.40 13.21
CA VAL A 227 11.96 0.67 11.85
C VAL A 227 12.82 -0.07 10.83
N ILE A 228 12.17 -0.74 9.89
CA ILE A 228 12.78 -1.45 8.76
C ILE A 228 12.29 -0.74 7.48
N LEU A 229 13.21 -0.10 6.76
CA LEU A 229 12.96 0.57 5.48
C LEU A 229 13.38 -0.35 4.34
N LEU A 230 12.48 -0.63 3.40
CA LEU A 230 12.74 -1.46 2.22
C LEU A 230 12.34 -0.71 0.95
N ASP A 231 13.28 -0.58 0.02
CA ASP A 231 12.94 -0.12 -1.33
C ASP A 231 12.24 -1.22 -2.10
N ARG A 232 11.20 -0.84 -2.85
CA ARG A 232 10.54 -1.76 -3.77
C ARG A 232 11.51 -2.36 -4.79
N GLU A 233 12.53 -1.61 -5.22
CA GLU A 233 13.56 -2.05 -6.17
C GLU A 233 14.32 -3.31 -5.68
N VAL A 234 14.40 -3.52 -4.37
CA VAL A 234 15.06 -4.70 -3.78
C VAL A 234 14.33 -5.99 -4.15
N ASP A 235 13.02 -5.90 -4.38
CA ASP A 235 12.17 -7.02 -4.77
C ASP A 235 11.06 -6.55 -5.73
N LEU A 236 11.40 -6.43 -7.02
CA LEU A 236 10.43 -6.18 -8.08
C LEU A 236 9.78 -7.47 -8.60
N VAL A 237 10.19 -8.64 -8.10
CA VAL A 237 9.63 -9.94 -8.49
C VAL A 237 8.23 -10.11 -7.90
N THR A 238 8.09 -9.86 -6.59
CA THR A 238 6.83 -10.09 -5.87
C THR A 238 5.61 -9.38 -6.49
N PRO A 239 5.67 -8.08 -6.88
CA PRO A 239 4.51 -7.41 -7.49
C PRO A 239 4.14 -7.94 -8.88
N MET A 240 5.02 -8.70 -9.55
CA MET A 240 4.71 -9.28 -10.86
C MET A 240 3.91 -10.57 -10.74
N CYS A 241 4.02 -11.28 -9.61
CA CYS A 241 3.28 -12.51 -9.32
C CYS A 241 1.79 -12.21 -9.05
N SER A 242 0.92 -13.12 -9.47
CA SER A 242 -0.52 -13.05 -9.21
C SER A 242 -0.81 -13.29 -7.72
N GLN A 243 -1.40 -12.32 -7.02
CA GLN A 243 -1.73 -12.47 -5.59
C GLN A 243 -2.84 -13.51 -5.37
N LEU A 244 -2.68 -14.44 -4.42
CA LEU A 244 -3.64 -15.54 -4.19
C LEU A 244 -4.35 -15.51 -2.83
N THR A 245 -4.14 -14.45 -2.04
CA THR A 245 -5.00 -14.17 -0.88
C THR A 245 -6.33 -13.59 -1.33
N TYR A 246 -7.35 -13.61 -0.45
CA TYR A 246 -8.65 -13.03 -0.78
C TYR A 246 -8.59 -11.53 -1.03
N GLU A 247 -7.91 -10.76 -0.18
CA GLU A 247 -7.71 -9.32 -0.39
C GLU A 247 -6.84 -9.04 -1.62
N GLY A 248 -5.80 -9.84 -1.86
CA GLY A 248 -4.96 -9.74 -3.05
C GLY A 248 -5.74 -9.95 -4.35
N LEU A 249 -6.61 -10.97 -4.42
CA LEU A 249 -7.44 -11.20 -5.62
C LEU A 249 -8.54 -10.15 -5.80
N LEU A 250 -9.07 -9.60 -4.70
CA LEU A 250 -9.98 -8.44 -4.79
C LEU A 250 -9.26 -7.25 -5.42
N ASP A 251 -8.01 -7.01 -5.07
CA ASP A 251 -7.21 -5.93 -5.66
C ASP A 251 -6.86 -6.20 -7.14
N GLU A 252 -6.36 -7.40 -7.45
CA GLU A 252 -6.01 -7.81 -8.81
C GLU A 252 -7.18 -7.69 -9.81
N MET A 253 -8.40 -8.00 -9.37
CA MET A 253 -9.57 -8.08 -10.25
C MET A 253 -10.50 -6.86 -10.17
N LEU A 254 -10.57 -6.19 -9.01
CA LEU A 254 -11.52 -5.11 -8.73
C LEU A 254 -10.88 -3.80 -8.30
N GLN A 255 -9.56 -3.78 -8.08
CA GLN A 255 -8.76 -2.62 -7.67
C GLN A 255 -9.25 -1.97 -6.36
N ILE A 256 -8.58 -2.30 -5.26
CA ILE A 256 -8.89 -1.70 -3.97
C ILE A 256 -8.37 -0.26 -3.97
N ASN A 257 -9.27 0.69 -3.78
CA ASN A 257 -8.94 2.11 -3.66
C ASN A 257 -9.44 2.64 -2.33
N ASN A 258 -8.52 3.15 -1.50
CA ASN A 258 -8.79 3.75 -0.20
C ASN A 258 -9.71 2.86 0.68
N GLY A 259 -9.35 1.57 0.83
CA GLY A 259 -10.09 0.60 1.65
C GLY A 259 -11.47 0.21 1.11
N SER A 260 -11.66 0.22 -0.21
CA SER A 260 -12.93 -0.14 -0.83
C SER A 260 -12.80 -0.57 -2.29
N VAL A 261 -13.79 -1.32 -2.79
CA VAL A 261 -13.95 -1.65 -4.22
C VAL A 261 -15.27 -1.09 -4.76
N GLU A 262 -15.32 -0.80 -6.05
CA GLU A 262 -16.54 -0.39 -6.75
C GLU A 262 -16.98 -1.48 -7.72
N VAL A 263 -18.15 -2.06 -7.46
CA VAL A 263 -18.69 -3.21 -8.21
C VAL A 263 -20.08 -2.88 -8.75
N ASP A 264 -20.50 -3.56 -9.81
CA ASP A 264 -21.89 -3.45 -10.28
C ASP A 264 -22.87 -3.98 -9.23
N ALA A 265 -24.01 -3.32 -9.08
CA ALA A 265 -25.02 -3.71 -8.08
C ALA A 265 -25.54 -5.14 -8.30
N SER A 266 -25.48 -5.63 -9.54
CA SER A 266 -25.80 -7.02 -9.90
C SER A 266 -24.87 -8.03 -9.22
N ILE A 267 -23.58 -7.70 -9.06
CA ILE A 267 -22.62 -8.52 -8.30
C ILE A 267 -23.08 -8.64 -6.85
N MET A 268 -23.65 -7.57 -6.28
CA MET A 268 -24.20 -7.56 -4.92
C MET A 268 -25.62 -8.15 -4.81
N GLY A 269 -26.14 -8.79 -5.88
CA GLY A 269 -27.45 -9.43 -5.89
C GLY A 269 -28.64 -8.47 -6.08
N ALA A 270 -28.39 -7.20 -6.43
CA ALA A 270 -29.46 -6.23 -6.68
C ALA A 270 -29.90 -6.23 -8.16
N GLN A 271 -31.20 -6.07 -8.42
CA GLN A 271 -31.78 -6.03 -9.77
C GLN A 271 -31.64 -4.66 -10.48
N GLN A 272 -30.61 -3.86 -10.14
CA GLN A 272 -30.36 -2.54 -10.73
C GLN A 272 -29.12 -2.60 -11.63
N ASP A 273 -29.34 -2.83 -12.92
CA ASP A 273 -28.23 -2.91 -13.88
C ASP A 273 -27.56 -1.54 -14.09
N GLY A 274 -26.22 -1.55 -14.26
CA GLY A 274 -25.41 -0.35 -14.52
C GLY A 274 -25.13 0.59 -13.34
N LYS A 275 -25.71 0.35 -12.15
CA LYS A 275 -25.39 1.15 -10.95
C LYS A 275 -24.18 0.55 -10.22
N LYS A 276 -23.13 1.35 -10.02
CA LYS A 276 -21.98 0.97 -9.18
C LYS A 276 -22.31 1.10 -7.69
N VAL A 277 -21.83 0.15 -6.91
CA VAL A 277 -21.93 0.08 -5.45
C VAL A 277 -20.52 0.04 -4.88
N LYS A 278 -20.25 0.95 -3.94
CA LYS A 278 -18.99 1.02 -3.22
C LYS A 278 -19.04 0.11 -2.00
N VAL A 279 -18.14 -0.86 -1.94
CA VAL A 279 -18.04 -1.86 -0.88
C VAL A 279 -16.82 -1.57 -0.01
N PRO A 280 -16.98 -1.23 1.28
CA PRO A 280 -15.85 -1.01 2.18
C PRO A 280 -15.19 -2.33 2.57
N LEU A 281 -13.86 -2.34 2.57
CA LEU A 281 -12.98 -3.45 2.86
C LEU A 281 -11.93 -3.00 3.89
N ASN A 282 -12.21 -3.27 5.17
CA ASN A 282 -11.29 -3.03 6.28
C ASN A 282 -11.69 -3.87 7.50
N SER A 283 -10.86 -3.86 8.54
CA SER A 283 -11.05 -4.64 9.78
C SER A 283 -12.32 -4.34 10.59
N SER A 284 -13.09 -3.29 10.24
CA SER A 284 -14.39 -3.03 10.88
C SER A 284 -15.40 -4.14 10.58
N ASP A 285 -15.29 -4.81 9.41
CA ASP A 285 -15.98 -6.06 9.14
C ASP A 285 -15.14 -7.21 9.74
N LYS A 286 -15.71 -7.88 10.73
CA LYS A 286 -15.05 -8.97 11.46
C LYS A 286 -14.84 -10.22 10.61
N LEU A 287 -15.79 -10.52 9.72
CA LEU A 287 -15.64 -11.61 8.77
C LEU A 287 -14.52 -11.30 7.78
N TYR A 288 -14.49 -10.07 7.24
CA TYR A 288 -13.43 -9.68 6.32
C TYR A 288 -12.05 -9.77 6.97
N LYS A 289 -11.90 -9.28 8.21
CA LYS A 289 -10.67 -9.42 8.99
C LYS A 289 -10.22 -10.89 9.15
N GLU A 290 -11.16 -11.83 9.29
CA GLU A 290 -10.87 -13.26 9.41
C GLU A 290 -10.41 -13.89 8.10
N ILE A 291 -10.94 -13.45 6.95
CA ILE A 291 -10.73 -14.14 5.66
C ILE A 291 -9.78 -13.42 4.70
N ARG A 292 -9.51 -12.13 4.87
CA ARG A 292 -8.75 -11.29 3.91
C ARG A 292 -7.35 -11.81 3.62
N ASP A 293 -6.68 -12.32 4.66
CA ASP A 293 -5.28 -12.75 4.60
C ASP A 293 -5.17 -14.25 4.25
N LEU A 294 -6.28 -14.98 4.13
CA LEU A 294 -6.29 -16.40 3.78
C LEU A 294 -6.10 -16.58 2.27
N ASN A 295 -5.50 -17.70 1.88
CA ASN A 295 -5.51 -18.14 0.49
C ASN A 295 -6.97 -18.33 0.02
N PHE A 296 -7.26 -17.89 -1.20
CA PHE A 296 -8.63 -17.85 -1.73
C PHE A 296 -9.33 -19.21 -1.73
N GLU A 297 -8.59 -20.30 -1.95
CA GLU A 297 -9.15 -21.66 -1.90
C GLU A 297 -9.75 -21.98 -0.52
N VAL A 298 -9.13 -21.49 0.55
CA VAL A 298 -9.59 -21.66 1.93
C VAL A 298 -10.81 -20.78 2.21
N VAL A 299 -10.84 -19.55 1.67
CA VAL A 299 -11.97 -18.63 1.86
C VAL A 299 -13.28 -19.22 1.34
N VAL A 300 -13.25 -19.89 0.19
CA VAL A 300 -14.44 -20.57 -0.35
C VAL A 300 -14.97 -21.62 0.62
N GLN A 301 -14.09 -22.34 1.30
CA GLN A 301 -14.47 -23.34 2.31
C GLN A 301 -15.06 -22.69 3.56
N VAL A 302 -14.40 -21.65 4.09
CA VAL A 302 -14.85 -20.90 5.28
C VAL A 302 -16.23 -20.29 5.05
N LEU A 303 -16.45 -19.64 3.91
CA LEU A 303 -17.74 -19.04 3.56
C LEU A 303 -18.85 -20.08 3.44
N ARG A 304 -18.57 -21.24 2.84
CA ARG A 304 -19.53 -22.36 2.77
C ARG A 304 -19.89 -22.87 4.16
N GLN A 305 -18.89 -23.11 5.02
CA GLN A 305 -19.12 -23.58 6.39
C GLN A 305 -19.97 -22.59 7.20
N LYS A 306 -19.65 -21.29 7.15
CA LYS A 306 -20.43 -20.25 7.85
C LYS A 306 -21.87 -20.15 7.31
N ALA A 307 -22.06 -20.23 5.99
CA ALA A 307 -23.39 -20.22 5.39
C ALA A 307 -24.23 -21.44 5.81
N THR A 308 -23.65 -22.65 5.83
CA THR A 308 -24.33 -23.86 6.28
C THR A 308 -24.66 -23.82 7.77
N SER A 309 -23.74 -23.34 8.62
CA SER A 309 -23.98 -23.19 10.06
C SER A 309 -25.17 -22.28 10.34
N ILE A 310 -25.30 -21.17 9.63
CA ILE A 310 -26.43 -20.24 9.78
C ILE A 310 -27.75 -20.87 9.38
N GLN A 311 -27.77 -21.66 8.31
CA GLN A 311 -28.97 -22.39 7.89
C GLN A 311 -29.42 -23.40 8.93
N GLN A 312 -28.48 -24.10 9.56
CA GLN A 312 -28.74 -25.04 10.65
C GLN A 312 -29.31 -24.32 11.88
N ASP A 313 -28.69 -23.22 12.32
CA ASP A 313 -29.20 -22.41 13.44
C ASP A 313 -30.64 -21.95 13.19
N TYR A 314 -30.94 -21.51 11.96
CA TYR A 314 -32.28 -21.06 11.60
C TYR A 314 -33.32 -22.20 11.66
N ALA A 315 -32.93 -23.42 11.30
CA ALA A 315 -33.78 -24.60 11.39
C ALA A 315 -34.00 -25.04 12.85
N GLU A 316 -32.96 -24.96 13.69
CA GLU A 316 -33.04 -25.27 15.13
C GLU A 316 -33.95 -24.29 15.87
N VAL A 317 -33.79 -22.98 15.64
CA VAL A 317 -34.65 -21.94 16.23
C VAL A 317 -36.12 -22.12 15.84
N LYS A 318 -36.40 -22.56 14.60
CA LYS A 318 -37.77 -22.83 14.16
C LYS A 318 -38.36 -24.13 14.72
N SER A 319 -37.51 -25.11 15.06
CA SER A 319 -37.97 -26.45 15.48
C SER A 319 -38.07 -26.61 17.00
N THR A 320 -37.38 -25.77 17.79
CA THR A 320 -37.38 -25.85 19.26
C THR A 320 -38.06 -24.65 19.92
N ASN A 321 -39.22 -24.87 20.57
CA ASN A 321 -39.96 -23.86 21.34
C ASN A 321 -39.37 -23.55 22.74
N THR A 322 -38.24 -24.17 23.11
CA THR A 322 -37.60 -24.04 24.45
C THR A 322 -36.12 -23.71 24.32
N GLN A 323 -35.80 -22.54 23.76
CA GLN A 323 -34.43 -22.03 23.73
C GLN A 323 -34.14 -21.17 24.95
N SER A 324 -32.92 -21.30 25.48
CA SER A 324 -32.44 -20.44 26.55
C SER A 324 -32.20 -19.01 26.05
N VAL A 325 -32.26 -18.03 26.95
CA VAL A 325 -31.99 -16.61 26.63
C VAL A 325 -30.56 -16.41 26.08
N SER A 326 -29.61 -17.26 26.48
CA SER A 326 -28.23 -17.22 25.97
C SER A 326 -28.14 -17.67 24.50
N GLU A 327 -28.80 -18.76 24.15
CA GLU A 327 -28.84 -19.29 22.78
C GLU A 327 -29.53 -18.30 21.83
N LEU A 328 -30.62 -17.66 22.26
CA LEU A 328 -31.28 -16.59 21.51
C LEU A 328 -30.36 -15.38 21.29
N LYS A 329 -29.58 -14.99 22.29
CA LYS A 329 -28.62 -13.88 22.18
C LYS A 329 -27.52 -14.18 21.16
N ASP A 330 -27.00 -15.40 21.14
CA ASP A 330 -25.96 -15.80 20.19
C ASP A 330 -26.51 -15.97 18.77
N PHE A 331 -27.74 -16.48 18.61
CA PHE A 331 -28.45 -16.50 17.33
C PHE A 331 -28.66 -15.08 16.76
N VAL A 332 -29.12 -14.13 17.59
CA VAL A 332 -29.31 -12.72 17.18
C VAL A 332 -27.98 -12.10 16.72
N LYS A 333 -26.86 -12.39 17.39
CA LYS A 333 -25.54 -11.94 16.93
C LYS A 333 -25.19 -12.50 15.54
N ARG A 334 -25.46 -13.78 15.27
CA ARG A 334 -25.21 -14.40 13.96
C ARG A 334 -26.08 -13.78 12.87
N LEU A 335 -27.35 -13.46 13.16
CA LEU A 335 -28.23 -12.76 12.22
C LEU A 335 -27.69 -11.38 11.83
N HIS A 336 -27.10 -10.63 12.78
CA HIS A 336 -26.48 -9.33 12.46
C HIS A 336 -25.26 -9.46 11.51
N SER A 337 -24.59 -10.61 11.46
CA SER A 337 -23.47 -10.87 10.53
C SER A 337 -23.90 -11.31 9.13
N LEU A 338 -25.20 -11.55 8.90
CA LEU A 338 -25.71 -11.98 7.59
C LEU A 338 -25.35 -11.04 6.43
N PRO A 339 -25.44 -9.70 6.57
CA PRO A 339 -25.08 -8.79 5.47
C PRO A 339 -23.61 -8.90 5.06
N GLU A 340 -22.70 -9.07 6.03
CA GLU A 340 -21.26 -9.25 5.82
C GLU A 340 -20.99 -10.56 5.07
N ILE A 341 -21.62 -11.66 5.52
CA ILE A 341 -21.49 -12.98 4.87
C ILE A 341 -22.04 -12.95 3.44
N ALA A 342 -23.23 -12.40 3.22
CA ALA A 342 -23.84 -12.32 1.89
C ALA A 342 -22.95 -11.52 0.93
N ARG A 343 -22.41 -10.38 1.40
CA ARG A 343 -21.48 -9.55 0.64
C ARG A 343 -20.22 -10.31 0.23
N HIS A 344 -19.58 -11.02 1.15
CA HIS A 344 -18.36 -11.77 0.85
C HIS A 344 -18.61 -13.03 0.02
N VAL A 345 -19.78 -13.67 0.13
CA VAL A 345 -20.23 -14.73 -0.78
C VAL A 345 -20.35 -14.20 -2.21
N HIS A 346 -21.02 -13.06 -2.40
CA HIS A 346 -21.15 -12.41 -3.71
C HIS A 346 -19.80 -12.06 -4.33
N LEU A 347 -18.91 -11.42 -3.56
CA LEU A 347 -17.55 -11.09 -4.01
C LEU A 347 -16.75 -12.37 -4.36
N ALA A 348 -16.78 -13.40 -3.51
CA ALA A 348 -16.07 -14.64 -3.76
C ALA A 348 -16.60 -15.37 -5.00
N GLN A 349 -17.92 -15.38 -5.23
CA GLN A 349 -18.51 -15.92 -6.47
C GLN A 349 -18.04 -15.17 -7.71
N HIS A 350 -17.95 -13.83 -7.61
CA HIS A 350 -17.44 -13.02 -8.70
C HIS A 350 -15.96 -13.32 -8.99
N LEU A 351 -15.11 -13.39 -7.96
CA LEU A 351 -13.70 -13.78 -8.10
C LEU A 351 -13.56 -15.18 -8.72
N GLN A 352 -14.40 -16.14 -8.32
CA GLN A 352 -14.39 -17.50 -8.86
C GLN A 352 -14.63 -17.53 -10.39
N SER A 353 -15.36 -16.55 -10.93
CA SER A 353 -15.57 -16.42 -12.37
C SER A 353 -14.28 -16.06 -13.15
N PHE A 354 -13.28 -15.51 -12.46
CA PHE A 354 -11.94 -15.24 -13.02
C PHE A 354 -10.98 -16.38 -12.72
N THR A 355 -10.89 -16.79 -11.45
CA THR A 355 -9.88 -17.77 -11.00
C THR A 355 -10.18 -19.19 -11.47
N GLY A 356 -11.43 -19.51 -11.81
CA GLY A 356 -11.79 -20.82 -12.37
C GLY A 356 -11.48 -20.97 -13.87
N LYS A 357 -10.92 -19.96 -14.54
CA LYS A 357 -10.60 -20.02 -15.98
C LYS A 357 -9.30 -20.81 -16.20
N PRO A 358 -9.22 -21.71 -17.21
CA PRO A 358 -7.98 -22.41 -17.55
C PRO A 358 -6.80 -21.48 -17.83
N SER A 359 -7.06 -20.30 -18.41
CA SER A 359 -6.02 -19.30 -18.68
C SER A 359 -5.41 -18.69 -17.42
N PHE A 360 -6.18 -18.64 -16.31
CA PHE A 360 -5.67 -18.19 -15.03
C PHE A 360 -4.70 -19.23 -14.45
N HIS A 361 -5.09 -20.51 -14.45
CA HIS A 361 -4.23 -21.60 -14.00
C HIS A 361 -2.95 -21.72 -14.85
N ALA A 362 -3.07 -21.68 -16.17
CA ALA A 362 -1.91 -21.72 -17.07
C ALA A 362 -0.93 -20.57 -16.81
N ARG A 363 -1.43 -19.37 -16.45
CA ARG A 363 -0.58 -18.26 -16.04
C ARG A 363 0.16 -18.57 -14.74
N LEU A 364 -0.52 -19.10 -13.72
CA LEU A 364 0.13 -19.46 -12.45
C LEU A 364 1.23 -20.50 -12.64
N ASP A 365 0.98 -21.51 -13.48
CA ASP A 365 1.98 -22.55 -13.80
C ASP A 365 3.24 -21.94 -14.44
N ILE A 366 3.05 -20.97 -15.36
CA ILE A 366 4.16 -20.27 -15.99
C ILE A 366 4.87 -19.32 -15.03
N GLU A 367 4.16 -18.62 -14.14
CA GLU A 367 4.78 -17.81 -13.09
C GLU A 367 5.71 -18.67 -12.21
N GLN A 368 5.24 -19.85 -11.76
CA GLN A 368 6.05 -20.79 -10.98
C GLN A 368 7.28 -21.27 -11.77
N THR A 369 7.09 -21.65 -13.03
CA THR A 369 8.18 -22.08 -13.91
C THR A 369 9.27 -21.00 -14.06
N ILE A 370 8.86 -19.72 -14.19
CA ILE A 370 9.79 -18.57 -14.24
C ILE A 370 10.52 -18.38 -12.91
N LEU A 371 9.80 -18.43 -11.79
CA LEU A 371 10.36 -18.22 -10.45
C LEU A 371 11.40 -19.29 -10.08
N GLU A 372 11.17 -20.53 -10.51
CA GLU A 372 12.10 -21.65 -10.35
C GLU A 372 13.26 -21.63 -11.35
N VAL A 373 13.21 -20.72 -12.34
CA VAL A 373 14.16 -20.60 -13.46
C VAL A 373 14.27 -21.93 -14.23
N GLN A 374 13.12 -22.56 -14.47
CA GLN A 374 13.04 -23.79 -15.24
C GLN A 374 12.67 -23.46 -16.68
N ASN A 375 13.37 -24.07 -17.64
CA ASN A 375 13.04 -24.06 -19.07
C ASN A 375 12.67 -22.67 -19.63
N PHE A 376 13.70 -21.87 -19.91
CA PHE A 376 13.55 -20.52 -20.48
C PHE A 376 12.71 -20.49 -21.76
N GLU A 377 12.88 -21.51 -22.62
CA GLU A 377 12.19 -21.63 -23.90
C GLU A 377 10.67 -21.74 -23.71
N ILE A 378 10.19 -22.57 -22.78
CA ILE A 378 8.74 -22.68 -22.50
C ILE A 378 8.16 -21.35 -22.03
N CYS A 379 8.84 -20.66 -21.10
CA CYS A 379 8.37 -19.36 -20.61
C CYS A 379 8.34 -18.32 -21.73
N PHE A 380 9.37 -18.31 -22.59
CA PHE A 380 9.47 -17.40 -23.72
C PHE A 380 8.36 -17.65 -24.75
N GLU A 381 8.14 -18.91 -25.14
CA GLU A 381 7.10 -19.31 -26.10
C GLU A 381 5.70 -18.97 -25.58
N TYR A 382 5.44 -19.13 -24.28
CA TYR A 382 4.16 -18.75 -23.69
C TYR A 382 3.90 -17.24 -23.79
N ILE A 383 4.90 -16.41 -23.46
CA ILE A 383 4.78 -14.94 -23.57
C ILE A 383 4.60 -14.52 -25.03
N GLU A 384 5.31 -15.16 -25.97
CA GLU A 384 5.16 -14.95 -27.41
C GLU A 384 3.73 -15.28 -27.87
N GLU A 385 3.18 -16.42 -27.42
CA GLU A 385 1.81 -16.81 -27.73
C GLU A 385 0.78 -15.80 -27.18
N MET A 386 0.98 -15.27 -25.97
CA MET A 386 0.11 -14.22 -25.43
C MET A 386 0.12 -12.95 -26.28
N ILE A 387 1.28 -12.55 -26.79
CA ILE A 387 1.43 -11.39 -27.69
C ILE A 387 0.68 -11.64 -29.00
N HIS A 388 0.78 -12.84 -29.57
CA HIS A 388 0.07 -13.20 -30.81
C HIS A 388 -1.44 -13.27 -30.61
N LYS A 389 -1.91 -13.69 -29.43
CA LYS A 389 -3.33 -13.66 -29.04
C LYS A 389 -3.84 -12.26 -28.72
N GLN A 390 -2.95 -11.25 -28.64
CA GLN A 390 -3.28 -9.89 -28.21
C GLN A 390 -3.98 -9.87 -26.85
N GLU A 391 -3.49 -10.68 -25.90
CA GLU A 391 -3.93 -10.57 -24.50
C GLU A 391 -3.67 -9.15 -23.96
N PRO A 392 -4.39 -8.69 -22.93
CA PRO A 392 -4.16 -7.36 -22.34
C PRO A 392 -2.67 -7.12 -22.08
N VAL A 393 -2.14 -6.00 -22.55
CA VAL A 393 -0.69 -5.75 -22.61
C VAL A 393 -0.05 -5.78 -21.23
N GLU A 394 -0.77 -5.37 -20.18
CA GLU A 394 -0.33 -5.41 -18.80
C GLU A 394 -0.02 -6.83 -18.34
N ASN A 395 -0.83 -7.81 -18.77
CA ASN A 395 -0.63 -9.22 -18.43
C ASN A 395 0.63 -9.79 -19.10
N VAL A 396 0.85 -9.45 -20.37
CA VAL A 396 2.06 -9.82 -21.11
C VAL A 396 3.29 -9.21 -20.45
N LEU A 397 3.23 -7.91 -20.14
CA LEU A 397 4.35 -7.18 -19.56
C LEU A 397 4.71 -7.69 -18.17
N ARG A 398 3.74 -8.08 -17.32
CA ARG A 398 4.03 -8.66 -16.00
C ARG A 398 4.88 -9.93 -16.10
N LEU A 399 4.50 -10.88 -16.97
CA LEU A 399 5.28 -12.11 -17.16
C LEU A 399 6.63 -11.85 -17.84
N LEU A 400 6.68 -10.92 -18.79
CA LEU A 400 7.92 -10.50 -19.43
C LEU A 400 8.91 -9.89 -18.44
N VAL A 401 8.42 -9.01 -17.57
CA VAL A 401 9.22 -8.39 -16.51
C VAL A 401 9.64 -9.43 -15.49
N LEU A 402 8.75 -10.34 -15.08
CA LEU A 402 9.10 -11.46 -14.19
C LEU A 402 10.23 -12.33 -14.77
N LEU A 403 10.14 -12.68 -16.05
CA LEU A 403 11.18 -13.43 -16.76
C LEU A 403 12.49 -12.67 -16.82
N SER A 404 12.44 -11.37 -17.13
CA SER A 404 13.62 -10.49 -17.17
C SER A 404 14.27 -10.36 -15.79
N LEU A 405 13.51 -10.12 -14.72
CA LEU A 405 14.04 -9.94 -13.37
C LEU A 405 14.74 -11.20 -12.85
N THR A 406 14.12 -12.37 -13.01
CA THR A 406 14.69 -13.67 -12.58
C THR A 406 15.93 -14.07 -13.37
N ASN A 407 16.09 -13.57 -14.60
CA ASN A 407 17.23 -13.88 -15.48
C ASN A 407 18.29 -12.76 -15.58
N ALA A 408 18.12 -11.65 -14.83
CA ALA A 408 18.96 -10.45 -14.92
C ALA A 408 19.01 -9.83 -16.33
N GLY A 409 17.84 -9.80 -16.99
CA GLY A 409 17.63 -9.40 -18.37
C GLY A 409 17.47 -10.60 -19.32
N LEU A 410 17.13 -10.32 -20.57
CA LEU A 410 16.99 -11.34 -21.61
C LEU A 410 18.19 -11.34 -22.57
N PRO A 411 18.53 -12.49 -23.18
CA PRO A 411 19.50 -12.54 -24.27
C PRO A 411 19.11 -11.55 -25.39
N LYS A 412 20.10 -10.86 -25.97
CA LYS A 412 19.88 -9.78 -26.94
C LYS A 412 18.89 -10.13 -28.05
N LYS A 413 19.01 -11.34 -28.63
CA LYS A 413 18.12 -11.83 -29.68
C LYS A 413 16.66 -11.87 -29.21
N ASN A 414 16.41 -12.41 -28.03
CA ASN A 414 15.08 -12.52 -27.42
C ASN A 414 14.52 -11.16 -27.02
N PHE A 415 15.37 -10.29 -26.45
CA PHE A 415 15.01 -8.92 -26.09
C PHE A 415 14.57 -8.10 -27.31
N ASP A 416 15.39 -8.07 -28.37
CA ASP A 416 15.09 -7.32 -29.60
C ASP A 416 13.87 -7.90 -30.33
N TYR A 417 13.68 -9.22 -30.26
CA TYR A 417 12.51 -9.91 -30.81
C TYR A 417 11.22 -9.48 -30.11
N LEU A 418 11.11 -9.65 -28.80
CA LEU A 418 9.86 -9.39 -28.06
C LEU A 418 9.46 -7.91 -28.12
N ARG A 419 10.43 -6.99 -28.10
CA ARG A 419 10.14 -5.56 -28.32
C ARG A 419 9.45 -5.31 -29.65
N ARG A 420 9.94 -5.93 -30.72
CA ARG A 420 9.35 -5.79 -32.05
C ARG A 420 7.95 -6.38 -32.09
N GLU A 421 7.74 -7.58 -31.55
CA GLU A 421 6.42 -8.21 -31.51
C GLU A 421 5.42 -7.39 -30.71
N ILE A 422 5.81 -6.83 -29.56
CA ILE A 422 4.96 -5.93 -28.77
C ILE A 422 4.55 -4.70 -29.60
N LEU A 423 5.50 -4.02 -30.26
CA LEU A 423 5.19 -2.83 -31.06
C LEU A 423 4.32 -3.16 -32.29
N HIS A 424 4.51 -4.33 -32.89
CA HIS A 424 3.71 -4.78 -34.03
C HIS A 424 2.28 -5.20 -33.63
N SER A 425 2.12 -5.86 -32.48
CA SER A 425 0.82 -6.35 -32.00
C SER A 425 -0.02 -5.27 -31.31
N TYR A 426 0.62 -4.39 -30.54
CA TYR A 426 -0.08 -3.41 -29.68
C TYR A 426 0.07 -1.96 -30.14
N GLY A 427 1.02 -1.66 -31.03
CA GLY A 427 1.21 -0.31 -31.58
C GLY A 427 2.50 0.38 -31.11
N PHE A 428 2.94 1.36 -31.91
CA PHE A 428 4.19 2.09 -31.69
C PHE A 428 4.12 3.12 -30.56
N GLU A 429 2.90 3.47 -30.11
CA GLU A 429 2.63 4.27 -28.92
C GLU A 429 3.21 3.66 -27.64
N HIS A 430 3.50 2.35 -27.63
CA HIS A 430 4.15 1.67 -26.51
C HIS A 430 5.68 1.80 -26.51
N MET A 431 6.29 2.50 -27.46
CA MET A 431 7.74 2.71 -27.48
C MET A 431 8.26 3.45 -26.22
N PRO A 432 7.63 4.54 -25.73
CA PRO A 432 8.02 5.17 -24.46
C PRO A 432 7.82 4.25 -23.26
N LEU A 433 6.80 3.39 -23.26
CA LEU A 433 6.57 2.39 -22.22
C LEU A 433 7.73 1.39 -22.15
N LEU A 434 8.13 0.81 -23.28
CA LEU A 434 9.27 -0.10 -23.35
C LEU A 434 10.59 0.57 -22.96
N TYR A 435 10.78 1.83 -23.34
CA TYR A 435 11.93 2.63 -22.91
C TYR A 435 11.95 2.81 -21.39
N ASN A 436 10.81 3.13 -20.78
CA ASN A 436 10.69 3.30 -19.33
C ASN A 436 10.90 2.00 -18.57
N LEU A 437 10.43 0.86 -19.09
CA LEU A 437 10.71 -0.46 -18.51
C LEU A 437 12.19 -0.83 -18.58
N GLU A 438 12.88 -0.50 -19.68
CA GLU A 438 14.34 -0.68 -19.81
C GLU A 438 15.09 0.24 -18.84
N LYS A 439 14.68 1.51 -18.74
CA LYS A 439 15.27 2.50 -17.83
C LYS A 439 15.09 2.13 -16.36
N ALA A 440 13.92 1.59 -15.98
CA ALA A 440 13.64 1.09 -14.63
C ALA A 440 14.31 -0.26 -14.35
N GLY A 441 15.01 -0.86 -15.32
CA GLY A 441 15.67 -2.16 -15.17
C GLY A 441 14.74 -3.38 -15.15
N LEU A 442 13.44 -3.17 -15.42
CA LEU A 442 12.39 -4.20 -15.39
C LEU A 442 12.44 -5.10 -16.62
N PHE A 443 12.59 -4.52 -17.80
CA PHE A 443 12.75 -5.26 -19.06
C PHE A 443 13.99 -4.79 -19.79
N LYS A 444 15.08 -5.55 -19.68
CA LYS A 444 16.40 -5.15 -20.18
C LYS A 444 17.16 -6.27 -20.88
N ARG A 445 18.23 -5.89 -21.57
CA ARG A 445 19.22 -6.83 -22.10
C ARG A 445 20.02 -7.44 -20.96
N GLN A 446 20.33 -8.72 -21.10
CA GLN A 446 21.16 -9.44 -20.15
C GLN A 446 22.63 -9.00 -20.30
N GLU A 447 23.19 -8.46 -19.23
CA GLU A 447 24.60 -8.01 -19.17
C GLU A 447 25.44 -8.87 -18.22
N SER A 448 24.79 -9.59 -17.31
CA SER A 448 25.44 -10.42 -16.30
C SER A 448 24.60 -11.64 -15.98
N ARG A 449 25.20 -12.59 -15.25
CA ARG A 449 24.49 -13.78 -14.77
C ARG A 449 23.60 -13.41 -13.59
N SER A 450 22.38 -13.94 -13.58
CA SER A 450 21.45 -13.77 -12.46
C SER A 450 21.94 -14.44 -11.17
N ASN A 451 21.77 -13.72 -10.05
CA ASN A 451 21.96 -14.25 -8.70
C ASN A 451 20.68 -14.92 -8.15
N TRP A 452 19.57 -14.86 -8.88
CA TRP A 452 18.24 -15.26 -8.39
C TRP A 452 18.22 -16.68 -7.83
N ILE A 453 18.75 -17.68 -8.54
CA ILE A 453 18.79 -19.08 -8.05
C ILE A 453 19.52 -19.20 -6.71
N GLY A 454 20.63 -18.46 -6.54
CA GLY A 454 21.39 -18.44 -5.29
C GLY A 454 20.59 -17.83 -4.15
N ILE A 455 19.93 -16.69 -4.41
CA ILE A 455 19.08 -15.99 -3.46
C ILE A 455 17.86 -16.85 -3.08
N THR A 456 17.18 -17.43 -4.06
CA THR A 456 16.04 -18.33 -3.89
C THR A 456 16.35 -19.50 -2.97
N ARG A 457 17.52 -20.14 -3.15
CA ARG A 457 17.96 -21.24 -2.28
C ARG A 457 18.35 -20.75 -0.89
N ALA A 458 19.11 -19.66 -0.79
CA ALA A 458 19.61 -19.14 0.48
C ALA A 458 18.49 -18.63 1.40
N LEU A 459 17.43 -18.05 0.83
CA LEU A 459 16.29 -17.50 1.55
C LEU A 459 15.04 -18.38 1.53
N GLN A 460 15.11 -19.56 0.91
CA GLN A 460 13.98 -20.47 0.76
C GLN A 460 12.75 -19.74 0.18
N LEU A 461 12.94 -19.10 -0.98
CA LEU A 461 11.88 -18.35 -1.65
C LEU A 461 10.88 -19.27 -2.36
N ILE A 462 11.25 -20.51 -2.68
CA ILE A 462 10.36 -21.52 -3.25
C ILE A 462 10.21 -22.64 -2.23
N VAL A 463 8.96 -22.94 -1.87
CA VAL A 463 8.58 -23.89 -0.82
C VAL A 463 7.41 -24.72 -1.30
N ASP A 464 7.52 -26.05 -1.20
CA ASP A 464 6.40 -26.94 -1.50
C ASP A 464 5.27 -26.75 -0.47
N VAL A 465 4.10 -26.30 -0.92
CA VAL A 465 2.94 -26.08 -0.06
C VAL A 465 2.13 -27.37 0.04
N ASN A 466 2.17 -28.00 1.21
CA ASN A 466 1.45 -29.24 1.48
C ASN A 466 0.06 -29.02 2.11
N ASP A 467 -0.16 -27.89 2.80
CA ASP A 467 -1.43 -27.52 3.44
C ASP A 467 -1.65 -26.01 3.34
N THR A 468 -2.66 -25.59 2.58
CA THR A 468 -3.09 -24.20 2.46
C THR A 468 -4.03 -23.77 3.57
N THR A 469 -4.66 -24.71 4.29
CA THR A 469 -5.62 -24.44 5.38
C THR A 469 -4.89 -24.00 6.64
N ASN A 470 -3.77 -24.65 6.96
CA ASN A 470 -2.93 -24.31 8.11
C ASN A 470 -1.48 -24.04 7.64
N PRO A 471 -1.24 -22.88 6.99
CA PRO A 471 0.07 -22.60 6.43
C PRO A 471 1.13 -22.48 7.52
N SER A 472 2.29 -23.10 7.29
CA SER A 472 3.44 -23.03 8.20
C SER A 472 4.48 -21.98 7.79
N ASP A 473 4.40 -21.50 6.56
CA ASP A 473 5.31 -20.53 5.96
C ASP A 473 4.53 -19.47 5.17
N ILE A 474 5.13 -18.29 5.01
CA ILE A 474 4.58 -17.15 4.26
C ILE A 474 4.33 -17.44 2.76
N SER A 475 4.93 -18.51 2.20
CA SER A 475 4.75 -18.89 0.79
C SER A 475 3.31 -19.22 0.38
N TYR A 476 2.40 -19.43 1.34
CA TYR A 476 0.99 -19.76 1.09
C TYR A 476 0.22 -18.67 0.30
N ILE A 477 0.67 -17.41 0.39
CA ILE A 477 0.03 -16.25 -0.26
C ILE A 477 0.22 -16.23 -1.78
N PHE A 478 1.22 -16.96 -2.28
CA PHE A 478 1.50 -17.19 -3.71
C PHE A 478 1.60 -18.69 -4.04
N SER A 479 1.02 -19.55 -3.19
CA SER A 479 0.99 -21.01 -3.36
C SER A 479 2.35 -21.65 -3.71
N GLY A 480 3.42 -21.19 -3.06
CA GLY A 480 4.77 -21.76 -3.22
C GLY A 480 5.90 -20.75 -3.19
N TYR A 481 5.62 -19.50 -3.56
CA TYR A 481 6.61 -18.42 -3.52
C TYR A 481 6.49 -17.59 -2.23
N ALA A 482 7.57 -17.54 -1.45
CA ALA A 482 7.73 -16.63 -0.33
C ALA A 482 8.38 -15.32 -0.83
N PRO A 483 7.71 -14.15 -0.70
CA PRO A 483 8.26 -12.88 -1.14
C PRO A 483 9.64 -12.59 -0.56
N LEU A 484 10.57 -12.22 -1.44
CA LEU A 484 11.93 -11.82 -1.05
C LEU A 484 11.88 -10.69 -0.01
N SER A 485 11.09 -9.65 -0.25
CA SER A 485 10.89 -8.53 0.68
C SER A 485 10.54 -9.01 2.11
N ILE A 486 9.60 -9.95 2.22
CA ILE A 486 9.12 -10.46 3.51
C ILE A 486 10.13 -11.38 4.17
N ARG A 487 10.89 -12.17 3.39
CA ARG A 487 12.04 -12.93 3.92
C ARG A 487 13.10 -12.01 4.50
N LEU A 488 13.39 -10.88 3.85
CA LEU A 488 14.32 -9.89 4.40
C LEU A 488 13.81 -9.31 5.73
N VAL A 489 12.51 -9.00 5.84
CA VAL A 489 11.89 -8.59 7.11
C VAL A 489 12.01 -9.70 8.16
N GLN A 490 11.69 -10.95 7.81
CA GLN A 490 11.75 -12.08 8.72
C GLN A 490 13.16 -12.26 9.32
N HIS A 491 14.20 -12.14 8.49
CA HIS A 491 15.59 -12.16 8.95
C HIS A 491 15.96 -10.95 9.80
N ALA A 492 15.58 -9.74 9.37
CA ALA A 492 15.81 -8.52 10.15
C ALA A 492 15.25 -8.67 11.57
N VAL A 493 14.02 -9.14 11.67
CA VAL A 493 13.29 -9.27 12.93
C VAL A 493 13.88 -10.35 13.83
N ARG A 494 14.23 -11.53 13.31
CA ARG A 494 14.69 -12.68 14.12
C ARG A 494 16.13 -12.55 14.60
N SER A 495 17.05 -12.20 13.70
CA SER A 495 18.50 -12.27 13.93
C SER A 495 19.22 -10.96 13.62
N GLY A 496 18.50 -9.94 13.16
CA GLY A 496 19.11 -8.83 12.43
C GLY A 496 19.63 -9.29 11.07
N TRP A 497 20.19 -8.35 10.31
CA TRP A 497 20.73 -8.61 8.98
C TRP A 497 22.18 -9.07 8.94
N ARG A 498 22.88 -9.08 10.08
CA ARG A 498 24.29 -9.52 10.17
C ARG A 498 24.51 -10.92 9.63
N SER A 499 23.57 -11.85 9.83
CA SER A 499 23.69 -13.24 9.37
C SER A 499 23.53 -13.40 7.86
N ILE A 500 23.00 -12.39 7.16
CA ILE A 500 22.73 -12.44 5.71
C ILE A 500 23.44 -11.30 4.96
N GLU A 501 24.47 -10.69 5.56
CA GLU A 501 25.13 -9.49 5.00
C GLU A 501 25.70 -9.72 3.59
N GLU A 502 26.36 -10.87 3.36
CA GLU A 502 26.88 -11.23 2.04
C GLU A 502 25.78 -11.41 1.00
N LEU A 503 24.62 -11.90 1.43
CA LEU A 503 23.46 -12.03 0.56
C LEU A 503 22.84 -10.67 0.22
N LEU A 504 22.80 -9.75 1.19
CA LEU A 504 22.31 -8.38 0.94
C LEU A 504 23.16 -7.65 -0.10
N LYS A 505 24.46 -7.98 -0.23
CA LYS A 505 25.34 -7.41 -1.27
C LYS A 505 24.99 -7.90 -2.69
N LEU A 506 24.26 -9.00 -2.82
CA LEU A 506 23.78 -9.52 -4.11
C LEU A 506 22.48 -8.85 -4.58
N LEU A 507 21.81 -8.09 -3.70
CA LEU A 507 20.55 -7.41 -3.96
C LEU A 507 20.75 -5.92 -4.28
N PRO A 508 19.86 -5.29 -5.07
CA PRO A 508 19.96 -3.86 -5.41
C PRO A 508 20.11 -2.94 -4.20
N GLY A 509 20.91 -1.88 -4.37
CA GLY A 509 21.09 -0.82 -3.38
C GLY A 509 21.92 -1.17 -2.13
N PRO A 510 22.33 -0.16 -1.35
CA PRO A 510 23.06 -0.34 -0.09
C PRO A 510 22.17 -0.90 1.02
N HIS A 511 22.78 -1.28 2.14
CA HIS A 511 22.06 -1.58 3.38
C HIS A 511 22.68 -0.83 4.57
N LEU A 512 21.88 -0.60 5.60
CA LEU A 512 22.22 0.11 6.83
C LEU A 512 21.58 -0.61 8.03
N ASP A 513 22.33 -0.72 9.13
CA ASP A 513 21.83 -1.16 10.44
C ASP A 513 22.36 -0.18 11.50
N LEU A 514 21.51 0.74 11.92
CA LEU A 514 21.83 1.87 12.79
C LEU A 514 21.09 1.75 14.12
N LYS A 515 21.83 1.94 15.22
CA LYS A 515 21.26 2.13 16.56
C LYS A 515 21.33 3.61 16.94
N ARG A 516 20.23 4.17 17.42
CA ARG A 516 20.07 5.59 17.80
C ARG A 516 19.77 5.73 19.30
N GLY A 517 20.30 6.80 19.92
CA GLY A 517 20.06 7.14 21.34
C GLY A 517 21.27 6.98 22.28
N SER A 518 21.22 7.65 23.44
CA SER A 518 22.28 7.74 24.47
C SER A 518 22.59 6.40 25.18
N LEU A 519 21.75 5.37 25.02
CA LEU A 519 22.05 4.00 25.46
C LEU A 519 23.26 3.39 24.72
N ALA A 520 23.77 4.03 23.67
CA ALA A 520 25.01 3.65 23.00
C ALA A 520 26.28 3.94 23.82
N ILE A 521 26.24 4.77 24.89
CA ILE A 521 27.45 5.18 25.62
C ILE A 521 27.94 4.14 26.66
N ASN A 522 27.13 3.14 27.03
CA ASN A 522 27.52 2.14 28.06
C ASN A 522 27.49 0.67 27.59
N SER A 523 27.57 0.37 26.29
CA SER A 523 27.58 -1.02 25.78
C SER A 523 28.95 -1.51 25.30
N SER A 524 30.02 -1.14 26.01
CA SER A 524 31.31 -1.83 25.91
C SER A 524 31.42 -3.06 26.83
N LEU A 525 30.32 -3.47 27.48
CA LEU A 525 30.25 -4.64 28.35
C LEU A 525 28.96 -5.41 28.09
N GLU A 526 28.96 -6.30 27.07
CA GLU A 526 28.23 -7.58 27.07
C GLU A 526 28.58 -8.35 25.77
N VAL A 527 29.82 -8.83 25.70
CA VAL A 527 30.18 -9.98 24.87
C VAL A 527 29.91 -11.20 25.74
N HIS A 528 28.75 -11.85 25.61
CA HIS A 528 28.60 -13.26 25.99
C HIS A 528 27.78 -14.00 24.92
N GLN A 529 28.46 -14.97 24.31
CA GLN A 529 27.94 -15.99 23.41
C GLN A 529 26.88 -16.84 24.12
N GLY A 530 25.83 -17.22 23.39
CA GLY A 530 24.88 -18.25 23.83
C GLY A 530 23.80 -18.52 22.80
N LEU A 531 23.84 -19.69 22.18
CA LEU A 531 22.78 -20.26 21.34
C LEU A 531 21.47 -20.35 22.14
N GLY A 532 20.47 -19.56 21.76
CA GLY A 532 19.13 -19.63 22.35
C GLY A 532 18.22 -18.56 21.74
N LEU A 533 17.00 -18.95 21.38
CA LEU A 533 15.91 -18.07 20.93
C LEU A 533 15.62 -17.00 22.00
N GLN A 534 16.29 -15.85 21.93
CA GLN A 534 16.02 -14.74 22.83
C GLN A 534 14.83 -13.95 22.28
N GLN A 535 13.67 -14.23 22.86
CA GLN A 535 12.47 -13.41 22.73
C GLN A 535 12.82 -11.97 23.16
N SER A 536 12.57 -11.00 22.28
CA SER A 536 12.66 -9.57 22.60
C SER A 536 11.49 -9.17 23.50
N ILE A 537 11.53 -9.63 24.75
CA ILE A 537 10.68 -9.14 25.83
C ILE A 537 11.48 -8.05 26.53
N ASP A 538 11.06 -6.79 26.40
CA ASP A 538 11.58 -5.72 27.25
C ASP A 538 11.34 -6.08 28.72
N ARG A 539 12.18 -5.56 29.64
CA ARG A 539 12.16 -5.86 31.09
C ARG A 539 10.80 -5.60 31.81
N VAL A 540 9.79 -5.13 31.08
CA VAL A 540 8.44 -4.81 31.54
C VAL A 540 7.34 -5.69 30.89
N GLY A 541 7.70 -6.65 30.02
CA GLY A 541 6.71 -7.56 29.41
C GLY A 541 5.96 -7.00 28.20
N HIS A 542 6.39 -5.85 27.66
CA HIS A 542 5.83 -5.28 26.43
C HIS A 542 6.36 -6.01 25.19
N ARG A 543 5.47 -6.30 24.23
CA ARG A 543 5.84 -6.85 22.91
C ARG A 543 6.55 -5.76 22.11
N SER A 544 7.70 -6.08 21.54
CA SER A 544 8.43 -5.16 20.65
C SER A 544 7.61 -4.88 19.37
N LEU A 545 7.27 -3.62 19.12
CA LEU A 545 6.64 -3.16 17.87
C LEU A 545 7.71 -2.84 16.83
N VAL A 546 7.50 -3.29 15.60
CA VAL A 546 8.37 -3.06 14.44
C VAL A 546 7.57 -2.36 13.35
N LEU A 547 8.02 -1.19 12.94
CA LEU A 547 7.50 -0.47 11.78
C LEU A 547 8.24 -0.94 10.52
N VAL A 548 7.54 -1.49 9.54
CA VAL A 548 8.07 -1.90 8.24
C VAL A 548 7.56 -0.92 7.17
N VAL A 549 8.47 -0.16 6.58
CA VAL A 549 8.15 0.85 5.58
C VAL A 549 8.62 0.38 4.22
N PHE A 550 7.71 0.33 3.25
CA PHE A 550 8.01 0.07 1.86
C PHE A 550 8.10 1.39 1.09
N ILE A 551 9.25 1.70 0.52
CA ILE A 551 9.41 2.88 -0.34
C ILE A 551 9.21 2.45 -1.79
N GLY A 552 8.11 2.89 -2.39
CA GLY A 552 7.72 2.51 -3.76
C GLY A 552 6.63 1.43 -3.83
N GLY A 553 5.92 1.18 -2.72
CA GLY A 553 4.71 0.36 -2.70
C GLY A 553 4.86 -1.03 -2.08
N VAL A 554 3.74 -1.55 -1.57
CA VAL A 554 3.59 -2.91 -1.02
C VAL A 554 2.31 -3.53 -1.57
N THR A 555 2.30 -4.85 -1.74
CA THR A 555 1.11 -5.60 -2.16
C THR A 555 0.27 -6.05 -0.97
N PHE A 556 -1.02 -6.34 -1.19
CA PHE A 556 -1.87 -6.92 -0.15
C PHE A 556 -1.40 -8.31 0.29
N ALA A 557 -0.84 -9.10 -0.63
CA ALA A 557 -0.20 -10.38 -0.28
C ALA A 557 0.97 -10.20 0.68
N GLU A 558 1.85 -9.21 0.45
CA GLU A 558 2.94 -8.87 1.38
C GLU A 558 2.41 -8.41 2.74
N ILE A 559 1.33 -7.62 2.76
CA ILE A 559 0.64 -7.23 4.01
C ILE A 559 0.14 -8.47 4.76
N ALA A 560 -0.54 -9.40 4.08
CA ALA A 560 -1.00 -10.66 4.67
C ALA A 560 0.16 -11.49 5.24
N ALA A 561 1.29 -11.54 4.54
CA ALA A 561 2.50 -12.21 5.00
C ALA A 561 3.08 -11.59 6.28
N LEU A 562 3.07 -10.25 6.38
CA LEU A 562 3.54 -9.52 7.56
C LEU A 562 2.62 -9.77 8.76
N ARG A 563 1.30 -9.81 8.54
CA ARG A 563 0.31 -10.21 9.57
C ARG A 563 0.53 -11.65 10.03
N PHE A 564 0.83 -12.56 9.11
CA PHE A 564 1.18 -13.94 9.43
C PHE A 564 2.45 -14.01 10.31
N LEU A 565 3.52 -13.28 9.96
CA LEU A 565 4.74 -13.20 10.77
C LEU A 565 4.49 -12.57 12.14
N SER A 566 3.68 -11.51 12.21
CA SER A 566 3.27 -10.84 13.45
C SER A 566 2.62 -11.82 14.43
N ALA A 567 1.67 -12.65 13.94
CA ALA A 567 1.02 -13.68 14.74
C ALA A 567 2.00 -14.76 15.26
N GLN A 568 2.95 -15.20 14.42
CA GLN A 568 3.92 -16.22 14.81
C GLN A 568 5.00 -15.70 15.78
N LEU A 569 5.51 -14.49 15.53
CA LEU A 569 6.65 -13.92 16.27
C LEU A 569 6.21 -13.12 17.50
N LYS A 570 4.89 -12.94 17.71
CA LYS A 570 4.30 -12.10 18.77
C LYS A 570 4.83 -10.66 18.75
N LEU A 571 5.10 -10.15 17.56
CA LEU A 571 5.52 -8.77 17.32
C LEU A 571 4.37 -8.05 16.65
N TYR A 572 4.26 -6.74 16.87
CA TYR A 572 3.38 -5.93 16.04
C TYR A 572 4.20 -5.44 14.86
N VAL A 573 3.67 -5.64 13.65
CA VAL A 573 4.27 -5.11 12.43
C VAL A 573 3.31 -4.07 11.89
N GLU A 574 3.78 -2.83 11.83
CA GLU A 574 3.04 -1.75 11.22
C GLU A 574 3.60 -1.46 9.83
N ILE A 575 2.75 -1.37 8.82
CA ILE A 575 3.18 -1.26 7.43
C ILE A 575 2.95 0.15 6.94
N GLN A 576 3.95 0.74 6.31
CA GLN A 576 3.79 2.04 5.67
C GLN A 576 4.10 2.00 4.16
N VAL A 577 3.12 2.43 3.36
CA VAL A 577 3.09 2.39 1.88
C VAL A 577 3.25 3.78 1.28
#